data_AF-A0A954INF9-F1
#
_entry.id   AF-A0A954INF9-F1
#
_cell.length_a   1.000
_cell.length_b   1.000
_cell.length_c   1.000
_cell.angle_alpha   90.00
_cell.angle_beta   90.00
_cell.angle_gamma   90.00
#
_symmetry.space_group_name_H-M   'P 1'
#
loop_
_entity.id
_entity.type
_entity.pdbx_description
1 polymer ?
#
loop_
_entity_poly.entity_id
_entity_poly.type
_entity_poly.pdbx_seq_one_letter_code
_entity_poly.pdbx_strand_id
1 'polypeptide(L)'
;PPVEGVSGATMTSQAMATAIAVAARETLQAEVQLRRQQDAQQRTAGLQDAAQQWEQNRQPRTWSALLTLRSASTICLTLLGILIGVTHLRGQRRVRTFLQGTVIVWLGLVNGDMVSQAQLLGWAQHGVPWQSGVGLVCLTGAAVLLPVVSGRNVYCSHLCPHGAVQQLVRRRIRWQFHPSHALTRLLKCIPGLLLLWVASAGIFGLAVRAVAIEPFDAWLWRTAGLATITIAIVGLTASLFVPMAYCRFGCPTGGLLEFLRRNSGTRISPSDIAAGLLALIGLIAVMTGA
;
A
#
# COMPACT_ATOMS: atom_id res chain seq x y z
N PRO A 1 -57.35 -52.83 16.68
CA PRO A 1 -57.01 -51.63 17.49
C PRO A 1 -57.27 -50.37 16.66
N PRO A 2 -58.23 -49.52 17.03
CA PRO A 2 -58.54 -48.33 16.26
C PRO A 2 -57.36 -47.35 16.40
N VAL A 3 -56.76 -46.99 15.28
CA VAL A 3 -55.67 -46.02 15.22
C VAL A 3 -56.31 -44.64 15.40
N GLU A 4 -56.02 -43.97 16.51
CA GLU A 4 -56.55 -42.64 16.84
C GLU A 4 -56.02 -41.59 15.85
N GLY A 5 -56.76 -41.35 14.78
CA GLY A 5 -56.42 -40.32 13.77
C GLY A 5 -56.41 -38.88 14.32
N VAL A 6 -57.01 -38.64 15.48
CA VAL A 6 -57.07 -37.32 16.13
C VAL A 6 -55.72 -36.95 16.76
N SER A 7 -55.04 -37.91 17.39
CA SER A 7 -53.73 -37.70 18.03
C SER A 7 -52.64 -37.40 16.99
N GLY A 8 -52.72 -38.01 15.81
CA GLY A 8 -51.80 -37.73 14.69
C GLY A 8 -51.93 -36.31 14.17
N ALA A 9 -53.16 -35.82 13.92
CA ALA A 9 -53.38 -34.47 13.42
C ALA A 9 -52.89 -33.39 14.41
N THR A 10 -53.11 -33.57 15.71
CA THR A 10 -52.66 -32.63 16.74
C THR A 10 -51.13 -32.59 16.84
N MET A 11 -50.45 -33.74 16.77
CA MET A 11 -48.99 -33.77 16.81
C MET A 11 -48.37 -33.09 15.58
N THR A 12 -48.94 -33.24 14.39
CA THR A 12 -48.44 -32.57 13.18
C THR A 12 -48.67 -31.06 13.24
N SER A 13 -49.81 -30.60 13.77
CA SER A 13 -50.07 -29.16 13.95
C SER A 13 -49.13 -28.53 14.97
N GLN A 14 -48.85 -29.21 16.08
CA GLN A 14 -47.87 -28.74 17.07
C GLN A 14 -46.45 -28.76 16.50
N ALA A 15 -46.08 -29.78 15.72
CA ALA A 15 -44.79 -29.85 15.03
C ALA A 15 -44.62 -28.71 14.02
N MET A 16 -45.65 -28.39 13.23
CA MET A 16 -45.58 -27.24 12.31
C MET A 16 -45.53 -25.90 13.05
N ALA A 17 -46.32 -25.72 14.11
CA ALA A 17 -46.32 -24.48 14.90
C ALA A 17 -44.96 -24.25 15.57
N THR A 18 -44.34 -25.30 16.11
CA THR A 18 -43.00 -25.23 16.70
C THR A 18 -41.93 -25.02 15.63
N ALA A 19 -42.01 -25.67 14.46
CA ALA A 19 -41.08 -25.46 13.36
C ALA A 19 -41.11 -24.02 12.84
N ILE A 20 -42.30 -23.42 12.67
CA ILE A 20 -42.44 -22.01 12.28
C ILE A 20 -41.84 -21.10 13.37
N ALA A 21 -42.10 -21.39 14.64
CA ALA A 21 -41.55 -20.61 15.75
C ALA A 21 -40.01 -20.71 15.85
N VAL A 22 -39.43 -21.86 15.54
CA VAL A 22 -37.97 -22.07 15.50
C VAL A 22 -37.36 -21.34 14.31
N ALA A 23 -37.90 -21.53 13.10
CA ALA A 23 -37.41 -20.87 11.89
C ALA A 23 -37.48 -19.33 12.00
N ALA A 24 -38.55 -18.79 12.60
CA ALA A 24 -38.68 -17.35 12.84
C ALA A 24 -37.63 -16.81 13.84
N ARG A 25 -37.23 -17.62 14.83
CA ARG A 25 -36.19 -17.23 15.80
C ARG A 25 -34.81 -17.25 15.19
N GLU A 26 -34.51 -18.22 14.33
CA GLU A 26 -33.21 -18.32 13.64
C GLU A 26 -32.98 -17.16 12.67
N THR A 27 -33.99 -16.77 11.90
CA THR A 27 -33.89 -15.61 10.99
C THR A 27 -33.72 -14.30 11.75
N LEU A 28 -34.49 -14.09 12.83
CA LEU A 28 -34.33 -12.95 13.72
C LEU A 28 -32.93 -12.88 14.34
N GLN A 29 -32.38 -14.02 14.77
CA GLN A 29 -31.03 -14.07 15.33
C GLN A 29 -29.95 -13.78 14.28
N ALA A 30 -30.10 -14.30 13.06
CA ALA A 30 -29.17 -14.03 11.96
C ALA A 30 -29.14 -12.54 11.58
N GLU A 31 -30.31 -11.89 11.49
CA GLU A 31 -30.39 -10.45 11.23
C GLU A 31 -29.79 -9.61 12.36
N VAL A 32 -30.06 -9.98 13.62
CA VAL A 32 -29.48 -9.30 14.79
C VAL A 32 -27.96 -9.45 14.82
N GLN A 33 -27.42 -10.61 14.46
CA GLN A 33 -25.98 -10.84 14.37
C GLN A 33 -25.33 -10.00 13.27
N LEU A 34 -25.93 -9.95 12.08
CA LEU A 34 -25.44 -9.13 10.96
C LEU A 34 -25.43 -7.64 11.31
N ARG A 35 -26.52 -7.12 11.90
CA ARG A 35 -26.60 -5.73 12.36
C ARG A 35 -25.56 -5.43 13.43
N ARG A 36 -25.36 -6.32 14.40
CA ARG A 36 -24.31 -6.17 15.43
C ARG A 36 -22.90 -6.15 14.84
N GLN A 37 -22.64 -6.97 13.82
CA GLN A 37 -21.34 -6.97 13.11
C GLN A 37 -21.13 -5.67 12.33
N GLN A 38 -22.16 -5.19 11.63
CA GLN A 38 -22.13 -3.91 10.90
C GLN A 38 -21.92 -2.72 11.85
N ASP A 39 -22.66 -2.67 12.97
CA ASP A 39 -22.52 -1.62 13.98
C ASP A 39 -21.14 -1.64 14.64
N ALA A 40 -20.59 -2.82 14.91
CA ALA A 40 -19.25 -2.97 15.46
C ALA A 40 -18.18 -2.47 14.47
N GLN A 41 -18.31 -2.85 13.18
CA GLN A 41 -17.41 -2.36 12.13
C GLN A 41 -17.51 -0.84 11.96
N GLN A 42 -18.72 -0.28 11.89
CA GLN A 42 -18.95 1.16 11.75
C GLN A 42 -18.42 1.94 12.94
N ARG A 43 -18.58 1.44 14.18
CA ARG A 43 -17.99 2.07 15.36
C ARG A 43 -16.47 2.05 15.32
N THR A 44 -15.85 0.96 14.90
CA THR A 44 -14.38 0.90 14.79
C THR A 44 -13.85 1.84 13.71
N ALA A 45 -14.53 1.95 12.57
CA ALA A 45 -14.19 2.91 11.52
C ALA A 45 -14.36 4.36 12.01
N GLY A 46 -15.50 4.69 12.59
CA GLY A 46 -15.77 6.03 13.13
C GLY A 46 -14.82 6.42 14.28
N LEU A 47 -14.36 5.48 15.11
CA LEU A 47 -13.33 5.73 16.12
C LEU A 47 -11.96 5.98 15.50
N GLN A 48 -11.62 5.29 14.42
CA GLN A 48 -10.38 5.53 13.67
C GLN A 48 -10.41 6.89 12.97
N ASP A 49 -11.52 7.23 12.33
CA ASP A 49 -11.73 8.52 11.66
C ASP A 49 -11.71 9.65 12.69
N ALA A 50 -12.42 9.49 13.82
CA ALA A 50 -12.42 10.45 14.91
C ALA A 50 -11.02 10.59 15.52
N ALA A 51 -10.25 9.51 15.69
CA ALA A 51 -8.88 9.58 16.20
C ALA A 51 -7.93 10.29 15.23
N GLN A 52 -8.05 10.02 13.92
CA GLN A 52 -7.29 10.74 12.89
C GLN A 52 -7.65 12.22 12.86
N GLN A 53 -8.94 12.55 12.95
CA GLN A 53 -9.43 13.92 12.94
C GLN A 53 -9.08 14.67 14.22
N TRP A 54 -9.09 14.00 15.38
CA TRP A 54 -8.62 14.57 16.65
C TRP A 54 -7.13 14.88 16.59
N GLU A 55 -6.31 13.99 16.04
CA GLU A 55 -4.87 14.22 15.85
C GLU A 55 -4.59 15.38 14.89
N GLN A 56 -5.37 15.50 13.81
CA GLN A 56 -5.30 16.63 12.87
C GLN A 56 -5.71 17.96 13.53
N ASN A 57 -6.78 17.96 14.32
CA ASN A 57 -7.29 19.16 15.01
C ASN A 57 -6.49 19.56 16.26
N ARG A 58 -5.71 18.64 16.85
CA ARG A 58 -4.87 18.90 18.04
C ARG A 58 -3.61 19.72 17.74
N GLN A 59 -3.29 20.01 16.48
CA GLN A 59 -2.01 20.62 16.06
C GLN A 59 -1.97 22.15 16.34
N PRO A 60 -1.12 22.66 17.26
CA PRO A 60 -1.01 24.10 17.54
C PRO A 60 -0.30 24.90 16.42
N ARG A 61 -0.50 26.23 16.40
CA ARG A 61 -0.01 27.17 15.34
C ARG A 61 1.52 27.17 15.08
N THR A 62 2.34 26.58 15.95
CA THR A 62 3.79 26.39 15.74
C THR A 62 4.14 25.25 14.77
N TRP A 63 3.17 24.38 14.45
CA TRP A 63 3.36 23.24 13.55
C TRP A 63 3.31 23.60 12.06
N SER A 64 2.81 24.77 11.67
CA SER A 64 2.87 25.21 10.26
C SER A 64 4.31 25.37 9.77
N ALA A 65 5.19 25.92 10.61
CA ALA A 65 6.62 26.05 10.32
C ALA A 65 7.30 24.67 10.21
N LEU A 66 7.00 23.75 11.13
CA LEU A 66 7.52 22.36 11.11
C LEU A 66 7.01 21.55 9.92
N LEU A 67 5.73 21.69 9.56
CA LEU A 67 5.12 21.06 8.37
C LEU A 67 5.71 21.62 7.07
N THR A 68 6.00 22.91 7.05
CA THR A 68 6.67 23.57 5.92
C THR A 68 8.12 23.09 5.80
N LEU A 69 8.85 22.97 6.92
CA LEU A 69 10.21 22.43 6.94
C LEU A 69 10.25 20.95 6.55
N ARG A 70 9.31 20.14 7.04
CA ARG A 70 9.14 18.75 6.62
C ARG A 70 8.90 18.66 5.12
N SER A 71 7.90 19.38 4.60
CA SER A 71 7.58 19.39 3.17
C SER A 71 8.76 19.88 2.32
N ALA A 72 9.39 20.99 2.71
CA ALA A 72 10.56 21.54 2.03
C ALA A 72 11.73 20.55 2.02
N SER A 73 11.99 19.85 3.13
CA SER A 73 13.05 18.85 3.23
C SER A 73 12.78 17.64 2.33
N THR A 74 11.53 17.16 2.28
CA THR A 74 11.12 16.05 1.41
C THR A 74 11.22 16.45 -0.06
N ILE A 75 10.82 17.67 -0.43
CA ILE A 75 10.98 18.20 -1.79
C ILE A 75 12.46 18.31 -2.15
N CYS A 76 13.28 18.89 -1.28
CA CYS A 76 14.72 19.05 -1.49
C CYS A 76 15.40 17.68 -1.71
N LEU A 77 15.12 16.70 -0.85
CA LEU A 77 15.65 15.34 -0.98
C LEU A 77 15.15 14.64 -2.24
N THR A 78 13.89 14.87 -2.62
CA THR A 78 13.32 14.34 -3.86
C THR A 78 14.07 14.87 -5.06
N LEU A 79 14.23 16.20 -5.16
CA LEU A 79 14.99 16.85 -6.24
C LEU A 79 16.45 16.40 -6.28
N LEU A 80 17.10 16.30 -5.12
CA LEU A 80 18.47 15.80 -5.02
C LEU A 80 18.59 14.34 -5.48
N GLY A 81 17.65 13.48 -5.09
CA GLY A 81 17.59 12.09 -5.51
C GLY A 81 17.38 11.94 -7.02
N ILE A 82 16.54 12.80 -7.61
CA ILE A 82 16.33 12.87 -9.06
C ILE A 82 17.60 13.32 -9.77
N LEU A 83 18.21 14.41 -9.30
CA LEU A 83 19.44 14.96 -9.87
C LEU A 83 20.54 13.90 -9.87
N ILE A 84 20.77 13.24 -8.74
CA ILE A 84 21.79 12.18 -8.62
C ILE A 84 21.42 10.98 -9.50
N GLY A 85 20.15 10.59 -9.57
CA GLY A 85 19.68 9.43 -10.34
C GLY A 85 19.80 9.61 -11.86
N VAL A 86 19.63 10.83 -12.36
CA VAL A 86 19.65 11.16 -13.80
C VAL A 86 21.04 11.60 -14.28
N THR A 87 21.88 12.15 -13.39
CA THR A 87 23.23 12.62 -13.74
C THR A 87 24.31 11.53 -13.61
N HIS A 88 25.53 11.86 -14.07
CA HIS A 88 26.72 11.01 -13.94
C HIS A 88 27.11 10.71 -12.47
N LEU A 89 26.62 11.52 -11.51
CA LEU A 89 26.90 11.38 -10.07
C LEU A 89 26.41 10.04 -9.48
N ARG A 90 25.49 9.34 -10.15
CA ARG A 90 25.02 7.99 -9.76
C ARG A 90 26.14 6.95 -9.59
N GLY A 91 27.26 7.13 -10.29
CA GLY A 91 28.40 6.21 -10.25
C GLY A 91 29.28 6.38 -9.01
N GLN A 92 29.17 7.51 -8.32
CA GLN A 92 30.00 7.82 -7.17
C GLN A 92 29.47 7.14 -5.91
N ARG A 93 30.25 6.20 -5.37
CA ARG A 93 29.88 5.41 -4.17
C ARG A 93 29.59 6.31 -2.96
N ARG A 94 30.42 7.33 -2.72
CA ARG A 94 30.29 8.24 -1.56
C ARG A 94 28.97 9.01 -1.60
N VAL A 95 28.67 9.68 -2.71
CA VAL A 95 27.43 10.45 -2.89
C VAL A 95 26.21 9.55 -2.73
N ARG A 96 26.26 8.35 -3.33
CA ARG A 96 25.17 7.38 -3.22
C ARG A 96 24.94 6.90 -1.79
N THR A 97 26.00 6.53 -1.06
CA THR A 97 25.89 6.06 0.32
C THR A 97 25.42 7.18 1.25
N PHE A 98 25.88 8.41 1.03
CA PHE A 98 25.39 9.57 1.76
C PHE A 98 23.90 9.79 1.55
N LEU A 99 23.44 9.81 0.29
CA LEU A 99 22.02 9.94 -0.03
C LEU A 99 21.19 8.82 0.60
N GLN A 100 21.66 7.57 0.52
CA GLN A 100 20.98 6.42 1.14
C GLN A 100 20.83 6.60 2.65
N GLY A 101 21.90 7.02 3.34
CA GLY A 101 21.86 7.30 4.78
C GLY A 101 20.86 8.40 5.12
N THR A 102 20.89 9.51 4.37
CA THR A 102 19.98 10.64 4.57
C THR A 102 18.52 10.26 4.33
N VAL A 103 18.23 9.49 3.27
CA VAL A 103 16.87 9.02 2.98
C VAL A 103 16.37 8.05 4.05
N ILE A 104 17.23 7.15 4.54
CA ILE A 104 16.91 6.23 5.63
C ILE A 104 16.53 6.98 6.91
N VAL A 105 17.38 7.91 7.34
CA VAL A 105 17.20 8.62 8.60
C VAL A 105 16.09 9.66 8.46
N TRP A 106 16.20 10.55 7.49
CA TRP A 106 15.32 11.70 7.38
C TRP A 106 13.96 11.35 6.76
N LEU A 107 13.96 10.75 5.57
CA LEU A 107 12.71 10.44 4.87
C LEU A 107 11.96 9.27 5.51
N GLY A 108 12.71 8.26 6.00
CA GLY A 108 12.18 7.09 6.70
C GLY A 108 11.82 7.32 8.17
N LEU A 109 12.82 7.56 9.03
CA LEU A 109 12.59 7.60 10.50
C LEU A 109 12.02 8.93 11.01
N VAL A 110 12.43 10.06 10.44
CA VAL A 110 12.00 11.40 10.90
C VAL A 110 10.66 11.81 10.27
N ASN A 111 10.58 11.79 8.93
CA ASN A 111 9.38 12.23 8.21
C ASN A 111 8.36 11.10 8.06
N GLY A 112 8.79 9.86 7.78
CA GLY A 112 7.87 8.76 7.44
C GLY A 112 7.15 8.98 6.10
N ASP A 113 7.73 9.79 5.21
CA ASP A 113 7.16 10.08 3.88
C ASP A 113 7.53 8.95 2.92
N MET A 114 6.61 8.01 2.69
CA MET A 114 6.82 6.87 1.81
C MET A 114 5.65 6.72 0.85
N VAL A 115 5.95 6.42 -0.42
CA VAL A 115 4.92 6.12 -1.42
C VAL A 115 4.48 4.68 -1.19
N SER A 116 3.22 4.52 -0.82
CA SER A 116 2.59 3.23 -0.50
C SER A 116 1.31 3.05 -1.32
N GLN A 117 0.88 1.80 -1.55
CA GLN A 117 -0.38 1.53 -2.25
C GLN A 117 -1.58 2.02 -1.46
N ALA A 118 -1.53 1.89 -0.13
CA ALA A 118 -2.60 2.35 0.74
C ALA A 118 -2.79 3.88 0.63
N GLN A 119 -1.70 4.63 0.53
CA GLN A 119 -1.75 6.07 0.28
C GLN A 119 -2.37 6.37 -1.09
N LEU A 120 -1.91 5.71 -2.15
CA LEU A 120 -2.43 5.93 -3.50
C LEU A 120 -3.92 5.63 -3.61
N LEU A 121 -4.36 4.53 -3.00
CA LEU A 121 -5.77 4.14 -2.95
C LEU A 121 -6.59 5.13 -2.10
N GLY A 122 -6.08 5.54 -0.94
CA GLY A 122 -6.72 6.52 -0.09
C GLY A 122 -6.90 7.87 -0.80
N TRP A 123 -5.89 8.32 -1.55
CA TRP A 123 -5.97 9.54 -2.36
C TRP A 123 -6.92 9.39 -3.55
N ALA A 124 -7.04 8.21 -4.14
CA ALA A 124 -8.00 7.95 -5.20
C ALA A 124 -9.46 7.97 -4.68
N GLN A 125 -9.69 7.61 -3.41
CA GLN A 125 -11.02 7.58 -2.80
C GLN A 125 -11.43 8.92 -2.16
N HIS A 126 -10.48 9.64 -1.54
CA HIS A 126 -10.77 10.82 -0.71
C HIS A 126 -10.12 12.12 -1.24
N GLY A 127 -9.38 12.04 -2.35
CA GLY A 127 -8.64 13.18 -2.91
C GLY A 127 -7.25 13.37 -2.30
N VAL A 128 -6.46 14.26 -2.91
CA VAL A 128 -5.07 14.53 -2.51
C VAL A 128 -5.01 15.62 -1.43
N PRO A 129 -4.27 15.40 -0.33
CA PRO A 129 -4.11 16.38 0.74
C PRO A 129 -3.07 17.46 0.37
N TRP A 130 -3.44 18.37 -0.53
CA TRP A 130 -2.59 19.45 -1.02
C TRP A 130 -2.10 20.42 0.05
N GLN A 131 -2.85 20.61 1.13
CA GLN A 131 -2.55 21.65 2.13
C GLN A 131 -1.58 21.17 3.21
N SER A 132 -1.62 19.87 3.54
CA SER A 132 -0.84 19.29 4.64
C SER A 132 0.31 18.39 4.16
N GLY A 133 0.28 17.94 2.91
CA GLY A 133 1.16 16.89 2.40
C GLY A 133 1.95 17.21 1.14
N VAL A 134 2.18 18.49 0.79
CA VAL A 134 2.82 18.90 -0.47
C VAL A 134 4.11 18.13 -0.75
N GLY A 135 4.97 17.93 0.27
CA GLY A 135 6.22 17.19 0.09
C GLY A 135 6.01 15.74 -0.36
N LEU A 136 5.05 15.04 0.26
CA LEU A 136 4.68 13.68 -0.11
C LEU A 136 3.99 13.64 -1.49
N VAL A 137 3.19 14.65 -1.83
CA VAL A 137 2.60 14.79 -3.18
C VAL A 137 3.68 14.93 -4.25
N CYS A 138 4.67 15.80 -4.03
CA CYS A 138 5.81 15.95 -4.93
C CYS A 138 6.61 14.65 -5.06
N LEU A 139 6.85 13.94 -3.94
CA LEU A 139 7.53 12.66 -3.93
C LEU A 139 6.76 11.59 -4.73
N THR A 140 5.45 11.47 -4.52
CA THR A 140 4.57 10.55 -5.26
C THR A 140 4.52 10.89 -6.74
N GLY A 141 4.38 12.17 -7.07
CA GLY A 141 4.41 12.65 -8.46
C GLY A 141 5.73 12.30 -9.14
N ALA A 142 6.86 12.55 -8.50
CA ALA A 142 8.17 12.15 -9.00
C ALA A 142 8.28 10.62 -9.16
N ALA A 143 7.77 9.84 -8.21
CA ALA A 143 7.82 8.38 -8.25
C ALA A 143 7.05 7.79 -9.46
N VAL A 144 5.92 8.40 -9.83
CA VAL A 144 5.09 7.97 -10.97
C VAL A 144 5.59 8.52 -12.30
N LEU A 145 5.98 9.80 -12.36
CA LEU A 145 6.37 10.47 -13.60
C LEU A 145 7.75 10.01 -14.11
N LEU A 146 8.73 9.78 -13.24
CA LEU A 146 10.09 9.45 -13.66
C LEU A 146 10.22 8.10 -14.38
N PRO A 147 9.57 7.00 -13.95
CA PRO A 147 9.54 5.77 -14.73
C PRO A 147 9.00 5.97 -16.15
N VAL A 148 7.97 6.81 -16.31
CA VAL A 148 7.33 7.10 -17.60
C VAL A 148 8.24 7.93 -18.50
N VAL A 149 8.84 9.00 -17.96
CA VAL A 149 9.66 9.95 -18.74
C VAL A 149 11.08 9.45 -18.96
N SER A 150 11.76 9.00 -17.90
CA SER A 150 13.16 8.59 -17.94
C SER A 150 13.36 7.12 -18.32
N GLY A 151 12.30 6.31 -18.30
CA GLY A 151 12.40 4.85 -18.42
C GLY A 151 13.13 4.21 -17.24
N ARG A 152 13.19 4.89 -16.08
CA ARG A 152 13.97 4.46 -14.90
C ARG A 152 13.16 4.63 -13.62
N ASN A 153 13.18 3.59 -12.77
CA ASN A 153 12.57 3.65 -11.44
C ASN A 153 13.54 4.32 -10.44
N VAL A 154 13.55 5.65 -10.46
CA VAL A 154 14.39 6.48 -9.56
C VAL A 154 13.91 6.38 -8.11
N TYR A 155 12.61 6.19 -7.89
CA TYR A 155 12.04 6.07 -6.55
C TYR A 155 12.63 4.88 -5.78
N CYS A 156 12.46 3.65 -6.27
CA CYS A 156 12.96 2.45 -5.57
C CYS A 156 14.50 2.40 -5.49
N SER A 157 15.21 3.10 -6.39
CA SER A 157 16.67 3.06 -6.43
C SER A 157 17.34 4.13 -5.57
N HIS A 158 16.75 5.32 -5.42
CA HIS A 158 17.41 6.47 -4.78
C HIS A 158 16.58 7.16 -3.69
N LEU A 159 15.24 7.10 -3.74
CA LEU A 159 14.38 7.85 -2.81
C LEU A 159 13.66 6.96 -1.79
N CYS A 160 13.51 5.66 -2.05
CA CYS A 160 12.83 4.75 -1.14
C CYS A 160 13.77 4.33 0.01
N PRO A 161 13.44 4.62 1.29
CA PRO A 161 14.24 4.21 2.44
C PRO A 161 14.42 2.69 2.55
N HIS A 162 13.36 1.91 2.31
CA HIS A 162 13.45 0.44 2.31
C HIS A 162 14.39 -0.07 1.21
N GLY A 163 14.29 0.49 0.01
CA GLY A 163 15.22 0.18 -1.09
C GLY A 163 16.66 0.55 -0.75
N ALA A 164 16.88 1.69 -0.10
CA ALA A 164 18.20 2.13 0.36
C ALA A 164 18.81 1.15 1.38
N VAL A 165 18.04 0.70 2.38
CA VAL A 165 18.50 -0.32 3.35
C VAL A 165 18.89 -1.61 2.63
N GLN A 166 18.02 -2.12 1.73
CA GLN A 166 18.33 -3.32 0.97
C GLN A 166 19.61 -3.15 0.11
N GLN A 167 19.92 -1.94 -0.35
CA GLN A 167 21.12 -1.67 -1.16
C GLN A 167 22.39 -1.66 -0.31
N LEU A 168 22.31 -1.18 0.94
CA LEU A 168 23.40 -1.23 1.91
C LEU A 168 23.70 -2.66 2.37
N VAL A 169 22.65 -3.49 2.48
CA VAL A 169 22.76 -4.88 2.93
C VAL A 169 23.12 -5.85 1.78
N ARG A 170 22.98 -5.41 0.53
CA ARG A 170 23.26 -6.20 -0.66
C ARG A 170 24.71 -6.72 -0.68
N ARG A 171 24.88 -8.01 -1.01
CA ARG A 171 26.18 -8.69 -1.19
C ARG A 171 27.10 -8.65 0.04
N ARG A 172 26.52 -8.53 1.24
CA ARG A 172 27.26 -8.64 2.51
C ARG A 172 27.61 -10.09 2.86
N ILE A 173 26.88 -11.05 2.27
CA ILE A 173 27.18 -12.48 2.36
C ILE A 173 27.78 -13.03 1.06
N ARG A 174 28.65 -14.04 1.18
CA ARG A 174 29.32 -14.69 0.03
C ARG A 174 28.39 -15.58 -0.76
N TRP A 175 27.34 -16.10 -0.12
CA TRP A 175 26.37 -16.99 -0.74
C TRP A 175 25.25 -16.18 -1.38
N GLN A 176 25.27 -16.09 -2.71
CA GLN A 176 24.24 -15.40 -3.49
C GLN A 176 23.39 -16.41 -4.24
N PHE A 177 22.09 -16.37 -3.99
CA PHE A 177 21.13 -17.23 -4.67
C PHE A 177 20.73 -16.58 -6.01
N HIS A 178 20.88 -17.34 -7.08
CA HIS A 178 20.46 -16.93 -8.42
C HIS A 178 19.22 -17.74 -8.81
N PRO A 179 18.00 -17.17 -8.70
CA PRO A 179 16.79 -17.91 -9.03
C PRO A 179 16.78 -18.30 -10.51
N SER A 180 16.25 -19.50 -10.81
CA SER A 180 16.08 -19.95 -12.19
C SER A 180 15.14 -19.02 -12.96
N HIS A 181 15.18 -19.07 -14.30
CA HIS A 181 14.35 -18.20 -15.14
C HIS A 181 12.85 -18.42 -14.89
N ALA A 182 12.42 -19.68 -14.71
CA ALA A 182 11.04 -20.03 -14.36
C ALA A 182 10.62 -19.45 -13.00
N LEU A 183 11.45 -19.62 -11.98
CA LEU A 183 11.18 -19.09 -10.63
C LEU A 183 11.11 -17.57 -10.64
N THR A 184 12.03 -16.91 -11.37
CA THR A 184 12.01 -15.45 -11.53
C THR A 184 10.72 -14.96 -12.19
N ARG A 185 10.20 -15.69 -13.17
CA ARG A 185 8.93 -15.34 -13.84
C ARG A 185 7.75 -15.46 -12.89
N LEU A 186 7.68 -16.56 -12.13
CA LEU A 186 6.64 -16.78 -11.12
C LEU A 186 6.67 -15.71 -10.03
N LEU A 187 7.86 -15.43 -9.47
CA LEU A 187 8.01 -14.41 -8.41
C LEU A 187 7.68 -13.00 -8.91
N LYS A 188 7.86 -12.71 -10.20
CA LYS A 188 7.45 -11.43 -10.80
C LYS A 188 5.93 -11.30 -10.95
N CYS A 189 5.16 -12.39 -10.92
CA CYS A 189 3.70 -12.33 -10.90
C CYS A 189 3.16 -11.89 -9.54
N ILE A 190 3.89 -12.15 -8.45
CA ILE A 190 3.44 -11.88 -7.07
C ILE A 190 3.07 -10.39 -6.86
N PRO A 191 3.91 -9.39 -7.21
CA PRO A 191 3.55 -7.98 -7.07
C PRO A 191 2.31 -7.59 -7.89
N GLY A 192 2.16 -8.16 -9.08
CA GLY A 192 1.00 -7.90 -9.95
C GLY A 192 -0.29 -8.48 -9.38
N LEU A 193 -0.25 -9.69 -8.83
CA LEU A 193 -1.39 -10.31 -8.15
C LEU A 193 -1.79 -9.56 -6.88
N LEU A 194 -0.81 -9.13 -6.08
CA LEU A 194 -1.04 -8.29 -4.90
C LEU A 194 -1.66 -6.94 -5.29
N LEU A 195 -1.15 -6.29 -6.34
CA LEU A 195 -1.73 -5.06 -6.87
C LEU A 195 -3.17 -5.26 -7.34
N LEU A 196 -3.45 -6.35 -8.08
CA LEU A 196 -4.80 -6.69 -8.53
C LEU A 196 -5.74 -6.92 -7.35
N TRP A 197 -5.28 -7.64 -6.33
CA TRP A 197 -6.04 -7.87 -5.10
C TRP A 197 -6.36 -6.57 -4.34
N VAL A 198 -5.38 -5.68 -4.19
CA VAL A 198 -5.60 -4.37 -3.52
C VAL A 198 -6.55 -3.50 -4.34
N ALA A 199 -6.39 -3.48 -5.67
CA ALA A 199 -7.29 -2.75 -6.56
C ALA A 199 -8.72 -3.28 -6.51
N SER A 200 -8.91 -4.61 -6.55
CA SER A 200 -10.24 -5.21 -6.45
C SER A 200 -10.87 -4.94 -5.08
N ALA A 201 -10.11 -5.07 -4.00
CA ALA A 201 -10.59 -4.71 -2.66
C ALA A 201 -11.08 -3.26 -2.58
N GLY A 202 -10.32 -2.32 -3.18
CA GLY A 202 -10.70 -0.91 -3.27
C GLY A 202 -11.99 -0.67 -4.08
N ILE A 203 -12.16 -1.37 -5.21
CA ILE A 203 -13.35 -1.27 -6.07
C ILE A 203 -14.59 -1.84 -5.38
N PHE A 204 -14.46 -2.98 -4.70
CA PHE A 204 -15.56 -3.64 -4.01
C PHE A 204 -15.86 -3.06 -2.63
N GLY A 205 -15.17 -2.00 -2.21
CA GLY A 205 -15.34 -1.39 -0.89
C GLY A 205 -15.03 -2.37 0.25
N LEU A 206 -14.26 -3.43 -0.02
CA LEU A 206 -13.84 -4.37 1.00
C LEU A 206 -12.85 -3.64 1.91
N ALA A 207 -13.13 -3.62 3.22
CA ALA A 207 -12.24 -3.08 4.24
C ALA A 207 -11.00 -3.97 4.44
N VAL A 208 -10.23 -4.19 3.37
CA VAL A 208 -8.93 -4.83 3.42
C VAL A 208 -7.95 -3.80 3.94
N ARG A 209 -7.31 -4.11 5.06
CA ARG A 209 -6.18 -3.32 5.58
C ARG A 209 -4.98 -3.48 4.62
N ALA A 210 -5.02 -2.83 3.46
CA ALA A 210 -3.91 -2.80 2.51
C ALA A 210 -2.60 -2.34 3.19
N VAL A 211 -2.75 -1.45 4.16
CA VAL A 211 -1.73 -0.98 5.11
C VAL A 211 -0.98 -2.12 5.82
N ALA A 212 -1.64 -3.21 6.20
CA ALA A 212 -1.03 -4.31 6.95
C ALA A 212 -0.10 -5.20 6.10
N ILE A 213 -0.15 -5.08 4.77
CA ILE A 213 0.58 -5.93 3.83
C ILE A 213 1.86 -5.24 3.33
N GLU A 214 2.00 -3.93 3.53
CA GLU A 214 3.20 -3.19 3.17
C GLU A 214 4.15 -2.99 4.37
N PRO A 215 5.44 -3.35 4.26
CA PRO A 215 6.43 -3.15 5.32
C PRO A 215 6.84 -1.69 5.50
N PHE A 216 6.27 -0.76 4.72
CA PHE A 216 6.54 0.67 4.85
C PHE A 216 6.12 1.19 6.23
N ASP A 217 5.04 0.65 6.79
CA ASP A 217 4.59 0.91 8.17
C ASP A 217 5.60 0.50 9.24
N ALA A 218 6.52 -0.43 8.93
CA ALA A 218 7.55 -0.84 9.86
C ALA A 218 8.56 0.28 10.18
N TRP A 219 8.57 1.39 9.43
CA TRP A 219 9.39 2.56 9.74
C TRP A 219 8.77 3.46 10.81
N LEU A 220 7.44 3.42 10.98
CA LEU A 220 6.76 4.07 12.10
C LEU A 220 6.75 3.12 13.31
N TRP A 221 7.87 3.02 14.01
CA TRP A 221 8.03 2.10 15.16
C TRP A 221 6.98 2.27 16.27
N ARG A 222 6.30 3.42 16.33
CA ARG A 222 5.22 3.68 17.30
C ARG A 222 3.87 3.06 16.91
N THR A 223 3.64 2.81 15.62
CA THR A 223 2.35 2.32 15.10
C THR A 223 2.47 1.02 14.30
N ALA A 224 3.69 0.52 14.09
CA ALA A 224 3.96 -0.70 13.34
C ALA A 224 3.33 -1.93 14.01
N GLY A 225 2.47 -2.63 13.26
CA GLY A 225 1.95 -3.94 13.67
C GLY A 225 3.00 -5.04 13.55
N LEU A 226 2.89 -6.11 14.35
CA LEU A 226 3.80 -7.26 14.29
C LEU A 226 3.91 -7.88 12.87
N ALA A 227 2.82 -7.85 12.10
CA ALA A 227 2.79 -8.35 10.73
C ALA A 227 3.72 -7.56 9.79
N THR A 228 3.71 -6.23 9.85
CA THR A 228 4.52 -5.37 8.97
C THR A 228 6.01 -5.46 9.31
N ILE A 229 6.34 -5.54 10.61
CA ILE A 229 7.70 -5.78 11.10
C ILE A 229 8.23 -7.12 10.60
N THR A 230 7.41 -8.19 10.71
CA THR A 230 7.80 -9.52 10.25
C THR A 230 8.08 -9.54 8.75
N ILE A 231 7.20 -8.93 7.93
CA ILE A 231 7.39 -8.82 6.49
C ILE A 231 8.66 -8.02 6.16
N ALA A 232 8.92 -6.92 6.87
CA ALA A 232 10.13 -6.11 6.70
C ALA A 232 11.40 -6.91 7.00
N ILE A 233 11.44 -7.64 8.13
CA ILE A 233 12.58 -8.47 8.52
C ILE A 233 12.79 -9.62 7.53
N VAL A 234 11.72 -10.32 7.14
CA VAL A 234 11.81 -11.44 6.17
C VAL A 234 12.29 -10.91 4.82
N GLY A 235 11.72 -9.80 4.34
CA GLY A 235 12.11 -9.15 3.09
C GLY A 235 13.56 -8.67 3.10
N LEU A 236 14.02 -8.12 4.22
CA LEU A 236 15.41 -7.68 4.39
C LEU A 236 16.37 -8.87 4.46
N THR A 237 16.01 -9.92 5.19
CA THR A 237 16.79 -11.17 5.27
C THR A 237 16.91 -11.83 3.89
N ALA A 238 15.81 -11.91 3.14
CA ALA A 238 15.83 -12.40 1.76
C ALA A 238 16.75 -11.57 0.85
N SER A 239 16.94 -10.29 1.16
CA SER A 239 17.79 -9.37 0.39
C SER A 239 19.29 -9.60 0.59
N LEU A 240 19.67 -10.34 1.64
CA LEU A 240 21.04 -10.83 1.81
C LEU A 240 21.40 -11.84 0.71
N PHE A 241 20.48 -12.77 0.43
CA PHE A 241 20.68 -13.85 -0.54
C PHE A 241 20.42 -13.43 -1.98
N VAL A 242 19.36 -12.64 -2.21
CA VAL A 242 18.97 -12.15 -3.53
C VAL A 242 18.97 -10.62 -3.51
N PRO A 243 19.84 -9.95 -4.27
CA PRO A 243 19.88 -8.49 -4.32
C PRO A 243 18.50 -7.86 -4.59
N MET A 244 18.06 -6.96 -3.70
CA MET A 244 16.76 -6.26 -3.81
C MET A 244 15.55 -7.21 -3.80
N ALA A 245 15.62 -8.38 -3.14
CA ALA A 245 14.56 -9.39 -3.15
C ALA A 245 13.15 -8.81 -2.94
N TYR A 246 12.97 -8.03 -1.87
CA TYR A 246 11.67 -7.44 -1.53
C TYR A 246 11.20 -6.43 -2.59
N CYS A 247 11.97 -5.38 -2.91
CA CYS A 247 11.62 -4.43 -3.97
C CYS A 247 11.35 -5.08 -5.34
N ARG A 248 11.99 -6.22 -5.66
CA ARG A 248 11.85 -6.89 -6.97
C ARG A 248 10.67 -7.86 -7.06
N PHE A 249 10.34 -8.54 -5.97
CA PHE A 249 9.38 -9.66 -5.98
C PHE A 249 8.26 -9.56 -4.95
N GLY A 250 8.44 -8.77 -3.90
CA GLY A 250 7.48 -8.66 -2.79
C GLY A 250 6.78 -7.31 -2.69
N CYS A 251 7.35 -6.24 -3.27
CA CYS A 251 6.81 -4.90 -3.16
C CYS A 251 5.80 -4.61 -4.29
N PRO A 252 4.50 -4.47 -3.99
CA PRO A 252 3.48 -4.25 -5.00
C PRO A 252 3.53 -2.82 -5.57
N THR A 253 3.92 -1.82 -4.76
CA THR A 253 4.27 -0.46 -5.24
C THR A 253 5.45 -0.49 -6.23
N GLY A 254 6.49 -1.29 -5.95
CA GLY A 254 7.62 -1.47 -6.86
C GLY A 254 7.21 -2.09 -8.19
N GLY A 255 6.30 -3.07 -8.16
CA GLY A 255 5.69 -3.68 -9.33
C GLY A 255 4.89 -2.68 -10.17
N LEU A 256 4.07 -1.84 -9.53
CA LEU A 256 3.32 -0.78 -10.20
C LEU A 256 4.24 0.22 -10.91
N LEU A 257 5.27 0.71 -10.24
CA LEU A 257 6.22 1.67 -10.83
C LEU A 257 7.07 1.04 -11.95
N GLU A 258 7.38 -0.25 -11.85
CA GLU A 258 8.05 -0.98 -12.93
C GLU A 258 7.14 -1.20 -14.13
N PHE A 259 5.84 -1.42 -13.90
CA PHE A 259 4.84 -1.51 -14.97
C PHE A 259 4.67 -0.17 -15.70
N LEU A 260 4.68 0.95 -14.98
CA LEU A 260 4.63 2.30 -15.57
C LEU A 260 5.93 2.69 -16.29
N ARG A 261 7.01 1.92 -16.14
CA ARG A 261 8.30 2.27 -16.71
C ARG A 261 8.27 2.13 -18.23
N ARG A 262 8.59 3.21 -18.94
CA ARG A 262 8.75 3.20 -20.40
C ARG A 262 9.90 2.27 -20.80
N ASN A 263 9.62 1.27 -21.62
CA ASN A 263 10.62 0.35 -22.15
C ASN A 263 11.07 0.82 -23.53
N SER A 264 12.36 1.14 -23.70
CA SER A 264 12.92 1.75 -24.91
C SER A 264 13.02 0.81 -26.13
N GLY A 265 12.55 -0.43 -26.02
CA GLY A 265 12.68 -1.48 -27.06
C GLY A 265 11.36 -2.03 -27.62
N THR A 266 10.21 -1.62 -27.10
CA THR A 266 8.90 -2.08 -27.58
C THR A 266 8.24 -0.98 -28.42
N ARG A 267 7.78 -1.32 -29.64
CA ARG A 267 6.89 -0.43 -30.40
C ARG A 267 5.71 -0.09 -29.50
N ILE A 268 5.43 1.19 -29.37
CA ILE A 268 4.39 1.68 -28.47
C ILE A 268 3.05 1.13 -28.98
N SER A 269 2.42 0.23 -28.23
CA SER A 269 1.07 -0.23 -28.55
C SER A 269 0.09 0.90 -28.22
N PRO A 270 -1.00 1.09 -28.98
CA PRO A 270 -2.08 2.00 -28.62
C PRO A 270 -2.62 1.75 -27.20
N SER A 271 -2.55 0.50 -26.72
CA SER A 271 -2.91 0.11 -25.35
C SER A 271 -1.97 0.68 -24.29
N ASP A 272 -0.68 0.85 -24.59
CA ASP A 272 0.32 1.39 -23.67
C ASP A 272 0.21 2.92 -23.57
N ILE A 273 -0.16 3.56 -24.69
CA ILE A 273 -0.53 4.99 -24.72
C ILE A 273 -1.83 5.22 -23.97
N ALA A 274 -2.83 4.35 -24.16
CA ALA A 274 -4.09 4.43 -23.43
C ALA A 274 -3.87 4.22 -21.92
N ALA A 275 -3.03 3.26 -21.51
CA ALA A 275 -2.67 3.05 -20.11
C ALA A 275 -1.85 4.22 -19.53
N GLY A 276 -0.92 4.77 -20.29
CA GLY A 276 -0.14 5.96 -19.91
C GLY A 276 -1.00 7.23 -19.83
N LEU A 277 -1.92 7.43 -20.77
CA LEU A 277 -2.90 8.52 -20.74
C LEU A 277 -3.92 8.32 -19.64
N LEU A 278 -4.39 7.11 -19.35
CA LEU A 278 -5.28 6.84 -18.22
C LEU A 278 -4.57 7.04 -16.89
N ALA A 279 -3.29 6.69 -16.78
CA ALA A 279 -2.47 6.98 -15.60
C ALA A 279 -2.21 8.49 -15.46
N LEU A 280 -1.98 9.20 -16.58
CA LEU A 280 -1.81 10.66 -16.59
C LEU A 280 -3.12 11.39 -16.31
N ILE A 281 -4.25 10.94 -16.86
CA ILE A 281 -5.60 11.47 -16.62
C ILE A 281 -6.02 11.13 -15.20
N GLY A 282 -5.72 9.93 -14.69
CA GLY A 282 -5.92 9.57 -13.30
C GLY A 282 -5.09 10.45 -12.38
N LEU A 283 -3.82 10.71 -12.72
CA LEU A 283 -2.96 11.64 -12.01
C LEU A 283 -3.51 13.08 -12.07
N ILE A 284 -3.95 13.55 -13.25
CA ILE A 284 -4.52 14.89 -13.43
C ILE A 284 -5.85 15.02 -12.68
N ALA A 285 -6.75 14.04 -12.75
CA ALA A 285 -8.02 14.02 -12.04
C ALA A 285 -7.83 14.02 -10.52
N VAL A 286 -6.92 13.17 -10.03
CA VAL A 286 -6.46 13.15 -8.64
C VAL A 286 -5.80 14.47 -8.25
N MET A 287 -5.10 15.13 -9.18
CA MET A 287 -4.49 16.43 -8.94
C MET A 287 -5.48 17.60 -8.97
N THR A 288 -6.54 17.52 -9.76
CA THR A 288 -7.56 18.57 -9.89
C THR A 288 -8.70 18.44 -8.88
N GLY A 289 -8.73 17.38 -8.08
CA GLY A 289 -9.70 17.23 -6.98
C GLY A 289 -11.14 17.11 -7.45
N ALA A 290 -11.36 16.40 -8.57
CA ALA A 290 -12.69 16.02 -9.04
C ALA A 290 -13.09 14.65 -8.47
#